data_AF-A0A6J1C015-F1
#
_entry.id   AF-A0A6J1C015-F1
#
_cell.length_a   1.000
_cell.length_b   1.000
_cell.length_c   1.000
_cell.angle_alpha   90.00
_cell.angle_beta   90.00
_cell.angle_gamma   90.00
#
_symmetry.space_group_name_H-M   'P 1'
#
loop_
_entity.id
_entity.type
_entity.pdbx_description
1 polymer ?
#
loop_
_entity_poly.entity_id
_entity_poly.type
_entity_poly.pdbx_seq_one_letter_code
_entity_poly.pdbx_strand_id
1 'polypeptide(L)'
;MPSFSLSFVGFFIFGAMIAMTLMEKTELGAFLIANFSRASVTVPFWTIMGMERDVNGSDSFIPETKHVSQSSVFLVDRADKATDLPKWPWFVFLAGAMGCLVCSSLSHLLACHSKRFNLFFWRLDYAGISLMIVGSFFAPIYYVFLCNYYPRLFYLSSISVLGVAAIVTLLAPALSAPRFRFFRASLFLSMGFSGIIPAAHAILLYWGHPDIYFAFWYEFAMAVLYAAGAGFYVSRIPERWKPGAFDIAGHSHQIFHVFVVLAALAHSAATLFIIDFRRNSPTCTS
;
A
#
# COMPACT_ATOMS: atom_id res chain seq x y z
N MET A 1 -7.34 -14.50 -21.14
CA MET A 1 -6.23 -13.66 -21.67
C MET A 1 -6.27 -12.17 -21.26
N PRO A 2 -7.40 -11.53 -20.90
CA PRO A 2 -7.41 -10.09 -20.59
C PRO A 2 -7.10 -9.69 -19.13
N SER A 3 -7.26 -10.59 -18.14
CA SER A 3 -6.78 -10.35 -16.76
C SER A 3 -5.26 -10.21 -16.65
N PHE A 4 -4.51 -10.78 -17.61
CA PHE A 4 -3.06 -10.67 -17.72
C PHE A 4 -2.59 -9.21 -17.92
N SER A 5 -3.37 -8.40 -18.64
CA SER A 5 -2.98 -7.03 -18.97
C SER A 5 -2.97 -6.10 -17.76
N LEU A 6 -3.93 -6.24 -16.85
CA LEU A 6 -4.05 -5.38 -15.66
C LEU A 6 -2.97 -5.63 -14.60
N SER A 7 -2.67 -6.91 -14.33
CA SER A 7 -1.58 -7.26 -13.41
C SER A 7 -0.22 -6.77 -13.92
N PHE A 8 -0.03 -6.74 -15.24
CA PHE A 8 1.19 -6.24 -15.88
C PHE A 8 1.31 -4.71 -15.79
N VAL A 9 0.20 -3.98 -15.95
CA VAL A 9 0.17 -2.52 -15.69
C VAL A 9 0.57 -2.22 -14.24
N GLY A 10 0.00 -2.93 -13.27
CA GLY A 10 0.39 -2.79 -11.87
C GLY A 10 1.88 -3.07 -11.63
N PHE A 11 2.44 -4.11 -12.26
CA PHE A 11 3.86 -4.45 -12.14
C PHE A 11 4.77 -3.30 -12.59
N PHE A 12 4.45 -2.67 -13.72
CA PHE A 12 5.22 -1.51 -14.20
C PHE A 12 5.06 -0.28 -13.32
N ILE A 13 3.87 -0.06 -12.74
CA ILE A 13 3.67 1.04 -11.78
C ILE A 13 4.60 0.88 -10.58
N PHE A 14 4.60 -0.29 -9.92
CA PHE A 14 5.48 -0.53 -8.77
C PHE A 14 6.95 -0.61 -9.17
N GLY A 15 7.28 -1.14 -10.35
CA GLY A 15 8.63 -1.12 -10.90
C GLY A 15 9.14 0.30 -11.15
N ALA A 16 8.29 1.20 -11.64
CA ALA A 16 8.60 2.61 -11.77
C ALA A 16 8.82 3.27 -10.41
N MET A 17 8.04 2.93 -9.38
CA MET A 17 8.26 3.41 -8.02
C MET A 17 9.60 2.95 -7.43
N ILE A 18 10.02 1.69 -7.69
CA ILE A 18 11.37 1.21 -7.35
C ILE A 18 12.42 2.06 -8.07
N ALA A 19 12.30 2.23 -9.38
CA ALA A 19 13.24 2.99 -10.18
C ALA A 19 13.35 4.44 -9.69
N MET A 20 12.23 5.12 -9.44
CA MET A 20 12.19 6.47 -8.88
C MET A 20 12.88 6.55 -7.52
N THR A 21 12.66 5.58 -6.64
CA THR A 21 13.28 5.54 -5.30
C THR A 21 14.80 5.33 -5.39
N LEU A 22 15.27 4.50 -6.32
CA LEU A 22 16.70 4.30 -6.59
C LEU A 22 17.33 5.56 -7.21
N MET A 23 16.57 6.29 -8.03
CA MET A 23 16.98 7.53 -8.67
C MET A 23 16.83 8.78 -7.78
N GLU A 24 16.39 8.66 -6.52
CA GLU A 24 16.21 9.81 -5.60
C GLU A 24 17.50 10.62 -5.37
N LYS A 25 18.69 10.06 -5.65
CA LYS A 25 19.97 10.78 -5.65
C LYS A 25 20.24 11.62 -6.91
N THR A 26 19.31 11.64 -7.87
CA THR A 26 19.39 12.44 -9.09
C THR A 26 18.29 13.50 -9.05
N GLU A 27 18.59 14.74 -9.46
CA GLU A 27 17.66 15.89 -9.54
C GLU A 27 16.31 15.54 -10.20
N LEU A 28 16.33 14.57 -11.13
CA LEU A 28 15.16 14.06 -11.85
C LEU A 28 14.21 13.22 -10.95
N GLY A 29 14.77 12.46 -10.00
CA GLY A 29 14.01 11.62 -9.07
C GLY A 29 13.22 12.43 -8.05
N ALA A 30 13.80 13.51 -7.52
CA ALA A 30 13.13 14.41 -6.58
C ALA A 30 11.94 15.15 -7.24
N PHE A 31 12.10 15.61 -8.48
CA PHE A 31 11.03 16.28 -9.25
C PHE A 31 9.83 15.36 -9.51
N LEU A 32 10.08 14.09 -9.86
CA LEU A 32 9.02 13.13 -10.16
C LEU A 32 8.29 12.64 -8.90
N ILE A 33 8.99 12.47 -7.77
CA ILE A 33 8.36 12.15 -6.47
C ILE A 33 7.47 13.31 -6.00
N ALA A 34 7.93 14.56 -6.15
CA ALA A 34 7.13 15.74 -5.82
C ALA A 34 5.86 15.84 -6.69
N ASN A 35 5.95 15.47 -7.97
CA ASN A 35 4.79 15.40 -8.86
C ASN A 35 3.89 14.19 -8.58
N PHE A 36 4.42 13.04 -8.16
CA PHE A 36 3.61 11.89 -7.77
C PHE A 36 2.86 12.14 -6.45
N SER A 37 3.52 12.77 -5.47
CA SER A 37 2.90 13.27 -4.25
C SER A 37 1.80 14.30 -4.58
N ARG A 38 2.05 15.27 -5.48
CA ARG A 38 1.00 16.20 -5.93
C ARG A 38 -0.12 15.55 -6.76
N ALA A 39 0.18 14.54 -7.58
CA ALA A 39 -0.77 13.83 -8.42
C ALA A 39 -1.68 12.88 -7.59
N SER A 40 -1.16 12.34 -6.49
CA SER A 40 -1.95 11.59 -5.51
C SER A 40 -2.75 12.50 -4.54
N VAL A 41 -2.45 13.80 -4.53
CA VAL A 41 -3.12 14.86 -3.75
C VAL A 41 -4.19 15.62 -4.57
N THR A 42 -4.37 15.34 -5.86
CA THR A 42 -5.25 16.17 -6.73
C THR A 42 -6.75 15.91 -6.57
N VAL A 43 -7.17 15.12 -5.58
CA VAL A 43 -8.54 15.18 -5.05
C VAL A 43 -8.45 15.42 -3.55
N PRO A 44 -8.55 16.68 -3.09
CA PRO A 44 -8.67 16.97 -1.68
C PRO A 44 -9.89 16.23 -1.14
N PHE A 45 -9.69 15.41 -0.12
CA PHE A 45 -10.76 14.68 0.57
C PHE A 45 -11.90 15.62 1.04
N TRP A 46 -11.59 16.89 1.30
CA TRP A 46 -12.55 17.96 1.60
C TRP A 46 -13.60 18.18 0.51
N THR A 47 -13.24 17.99 -0.77
CA THR A 47 -14.16 18.14 -1.90
C THR A 47 -15.22 17.02 -1.94
N ILE A 48 -14.94 15.89 -1.29
CA ILE A 48 -15.87 14.75 -1.21
C ILE A 48 -16.85 14.89 -0.04
N MET A 49 -16.54 15.69 0.99
CA MET A 49 -17.35 15.79 2.21
C MET A 49 -18.12 17.11 2.39
N GLY A 50 -18.17 17.99 1.38
CA GLY A 50 -19.14 19.09 1.31
C GLY A 50 -19.24 19.97 2.56
N MET A 51 -18.10 20.39 3.12
CA MET A 51 -18.08 21.29 4.27
C MET A 51 -17.40 22.61 3.89
N GLU A 52 -18.22 23.55 3.44
CA GLU A 52 -17.85 24.93 3.16
C GLU A 52 -17.71 25.68 4.50
N ARG A 53 -16.56 26.32 4.75
CA ARG A 53 -16.44 27.34 5.80
C ARG A 53 -16.11 28.67 5.13
N ASP A 54 -17.07 29.58 5.21
CA ASP A 54 -16.88 30.99 4.87
C ASP A 54 -15.81 31.62 5.77
N VAL A 55 -14.81 32.25 5.15
CA VAL A 55 -13.86 33.14 5.84
C VAL A 55 -14.08 34.54 5.31
N ASN A 56 -14.77 35.37 6.10
CA ASN A 56 -14.86 36.82 5.90
C ASN A 56 -13.56 37.49 6.33
N GLY A 57 -13.10 38.43 5.51
CA GLY A 57 -11.79 39.05 5.60
C GLY A 57 -11.67 40.32 6.44
N SER A 58 -10.45 40.86 6.41
CA SER A 58 -10.16 42.31 6.51
C SER A 58 -8.67 42.54 6.20
N ASP A 59 -8.42 43.45 5.25
CA ASP A 59 -7.13 43.93 4.76
C ASP A 59 -6.34 44.77 5.76
N SER A 60 -4.99 44.70 5.71
CA SER A 60 -4.11 45.86 5.90
C SER A 60 -2.68 45.63 5.37
N PHE A 61 -2.28 46.51 4.43
CA PHE A 61 -0.96 46.81 3.80
C PHE A 61 0.06 47.37 4.84
N ILE A 62 1.40 47.12 4.93
CA ILE A 62 2.66 47.54 4.19
C ILE A 62 3.89 47.11 5.10
N PRO A 63 5.19 46.99 4.70
CA PRO A 63 5.88 46.39 3.55
C PRO A 63 7.04 45.39 3.92
N GLU A 64 7.46 44.68 2.89
CA GLU A 64 8.72 44.06 2.48
C GLU A 64 10.07 44.31 3.23
N THR A 65 10.93 43.28 3.19
CA THR A 65 12.41 43.23 3.35
C THR A 65 13.06 42.58 4.60
N LYS A 66 12.62 41.38 5.04
CA LYS A 66 13.48 40.47 5.87
C LYS A 66 13.42 38.96 5.55
N HIS A 67 12.56 38.50 4.63
CA HIS A 67 12.30 37.06 4.47
C HIS A 67 13.27 36.27 3.57
N VAL A 68 14.13 36.93 2.77
CA VAL A 68 14.97 36.21 1.79
C VAL A 68 16.13 35.45 2.45
N SER A 69 16.59 35.87 3.64
CA SER A 69 17.70 35.18 4.32
C SER A 69 17.25 34.04 5.24
N GLN A 70 16.00 34.04 5.71
CA GLN A 70 15.50 32.99 6.61
C GLN A 70 15.07 31.74 5.83
N SER A 71 14.54 31.92 4.61
CA SER A 71 14.16 30.81 3.73
C SER A 71 15.36 30.03 3.21
N SER A 72 16.47 30.70 2.88
CA SER A 72 17.68 30.03 2.39
C SER A 72 18.42 29.28 3.49
N VAL A 73 18.51 29.84 4.71
CA VAL A 73 19.07 29.13 5.87
C VAL A 73 18.20 27.93 6.27
N PHE A 74 16.86 28.05 6.18
CA PHE A 74 15.94 26.94 6.48
C PHE A 74 15.91 25.85 5.39
N LEU A 75 16.20 26.20 4.13
CA LEU A 75 16.37 25.22 3.04
C LEU A 75 17.74 24.53 3.09
N VAL A 76 18.78 25.24 3.53
CA VAL A 76 20.12 24.66 3.75
C VAL A 76 20.14 23.77 5.00
N ASP A 77 19.48 24.14 6.10
CA ASP A 77 19.33 23.26 7.29
C ASP A 77 18.42 22.04 7.01
N ARG A 78 17.45 22.17 6.08
CA ARG A 78 16.59 21.05 5.63
C ARG A 78 17.35 20.02 4.78
N ALA A 79 18.40 20.44 4.07
CA ALA A 79 19.26 19.52 3.32
C ALA A 79 20.25 18.77 4.23
N ASP A 80 20.68 19.39 5.33
CA ASP A 80 21.72 18.86 6.23
C ASP A 80 21.18 17.93 7.35
N LYS A 81 19.87 17.94 7.62
CA LYS A 81 19.19 17.09 8.63
C LYS A 81 18.40 15.91 8.06
N ALA A 82 18.53 15.58 6.78
CA ALA A 82 17.96 14.35 6.26
C ALA A 82 18.77 13.16 6.78
N THR A 83 18.47 12.67 7.99
CA THR A 83 18.91 11.33 8.38
C THR A 83 18.42 10.36 7.31
N ASP A 84 19.36 9.69 6.64
CA ASP A 84 19.07 8.70 5.60
C ASP A 84 18.19 7.58 6.20
N LEU A 85 16.87 7.72 6.04
CA LEU A 85 15.94 6.68 6.46
C LEU A 85 16.23 5.43 5.63
N PRO A 86 16.35 4.25 6.26
CA PRO A 86 16.62 3.03 5.53
C PRO A 86 15.47 2.75 4.58
N LYS A 87 15.79 2.56 3.30
CA LYS A 87 14.79 2.35 2.23
C LYS A 87 14.38 0.89 2.05
N TRP A 88 15.07 -0.05 2.69
CA TRP A 88 14.77 -1.47 2.57
C TRP A 88 13.31 -1.85 2.92
N PRO A 89 12.63 -1.26 3.94
CA PRO A 89 11.24 -1.62 4.25
C PRO A 89 10.31 -1.31 3.08
N TRP A 90 10.54 -0.16 2.44
CA TRP A 90 9.80 0.26 1.24
C TRP A 90 10.03 -0.70 0.07
N PHE A 91 11.27 -1.14 -0.16
CA PHE A 91 11.55 -2.15 -1.19
C PHE A 91 10.92 -3.51 -0.90
N VAL A 92 10.79 -3.92 0.36
CA VAL A 92 10.10 -5.16 0.74
C VAL A 92 8.62 -5.09 0.35
N PHE A 93 7.95 -3.96 0.60
CA PHE A 93 6.57 -3.74 0.15
C PHE A 93 6.47 -3.81 -1.38
N LEU A 94 7.30 -3.06 -2.10
CA LEU A 94 7.24 -3.02 -3.58
C LEU A 94 7.55 -4.38 -4.21
N ALA A 95 8.54 -5.11 -3.66
CA ALA A 95 8.86 -6.46 -4.10
C ALA A 95 7.70 -7.44 -3.81
N GLY A 96 7.02 -7.30 -2.67
CA GLY A 96 5.81 -8.08 -2.36
C GLY A 96 4.67 -7.81 -3.34
N ALA A 97 4.42 -6.54 -3.67
CA ALA A 97 3.41 -6.13 -4.64
C ALA A 97 3.72 -6.69 -6.05
N MET A 98 4.95 -6.49 -6.53
CA MET A 98 5.39 -7.01 -7.83
C MET A 98 5.34 -8.54 -7.86
N GLY A 99 5.80 -9.21 -6.80
CA GLY A 99 5.75 -10.66 -6.67
C GLY A 99 4.33 -11.21 -6.74
N CYS A 100 3.37 -10.56 -6.06
CA CYS A 100 1.96 -10.91 -6.12
C CYS A 100 1.40 -10.78 -7.54
N LEU A 101 1.67 -9.66 -8.23
CA LEU A 101 1.18 -9.42 -9.59
C LEU A 101 1.79 -10.38 -10.61
N VAL A 102 3.07 -10.75 -10.45
CA VAL A 102 3.73 -11.78 -11.27
C VAL A 102 3.10 -13.16 -11.03
N CYS A 103 2.91 -13.56 -9.78
CA CYS A 103 2.26 -14.82 -9.44
C CYS A 103 0.86 -14.90 -10.05
N SER A 104 0.10 -13.80 -9.97
CA SER A 104 -1.23 -13.73 -10.56
C SER A 104 -1.22 -13.83 -12.08
N SER A 105 -0.32 -13.08 -12.74
CA SER A 105 -0.17 -13.10 -14.20
C SER A 105 0.21 -14.49 -14.71
N LEU A 106 1.20 -15.13 -14.08
CA LEU A 106 1.64 -16.49 -14.43
C LEU A 106 0.51 -17.50 -14.24
N SER A 107 -0.28 -17.34 -13.16
CA SER A 107 -1.36 -18.28 -12.89
C SER A 107 -2.44 -18.27 -13.95
N HIS A 108 -2.83 -17.08 -14.41
CA HIS A 108 -3.81 -16.92 -15.48
C HIS A 108 -3.28 -17.36 -16.84
N LEU A 109 -1.99 -17.15 -17.10
CA LEU A 109 -1.35 -17.56 -18.37
C LEU A 109 -1.26 -19.08 -18.48
N LEU A 110 -0.91 -19.76 -17.37
CA LEU A 110 -0.60 -21.19 -17.36
C LEU A 110 -1.76 -22.07 -16.88
N ALA A 111 -2.91 -21.48 -16.54
CA ALA A 111 -4.10 -22.20 -16.08
C ALA A 111 -4.64 -23.24 -17.09
N CYS A 112 -4.45 -23.03 -18.39
CA CYS A 112 -4.97 -23.93 -19.43
C CYS A 112 -4.03 -25.09 -19.79
N HIS A 113 -2.79 -25.11 -19.28
CA HIS A 113 -1.78 -26.07 -19.73
C HIS A 113 -2.08 -27.53 -19.29
N SER A 114 -2.34 -27.75 -18.00
CA SER A 114 -2.75 -29.07 -17.50
C SER A 114 -3.41 -28.94 -16.12
N LYS A 115 -4.18 -29.96 -15.70
CA LYS A 115 -4.83 -29.97 -14.38
C LYS A 115 -3.83 -29.81 -13.21
N ARG A 116 -2.64 -30.43 -13.31
CA ARG A 116 -1.59 -30.32 -12.29
C ARG A 116 -1.00 -28.91 -12.23
N PHE A 117 -0.68 -28.33 -13.40
CA PHE A 117 -0.17 -26.97 -13.49
C PHE A 117 -1.21 -25.96 -12.99
N ASN A 118 -2.46 -26.09 -13.44
CA ASN A 118 -3.56 -25.24 -13.00
C ASN A 118 -3.65 -25.19 -11.47
N LEU A 119 -3.71 -26.36 -10.81
CA LEU A 119 -3.79 -26.42 -9.34
C LEU A 119 -2.58 -25.80 -8.62
N PHE A 120 -1.37 -25.99 -9.16
CA PHE A 120 -0.17 -25.39 -8.59
C PHE A 120 -0.17 -23.87 -8.72
N PHE A 121 -0.50 -23.36 -9.90
CA PHE A 121 -0.49 -21.93 -10.20
C PHE A 121 -1.59 -21.16 -9.47
N TRP A 122 -2.77 -21.73 -9.28
CA TRP A 122 -3.79 -21.13 -8.40
C TRP A 122 -3.33 -21.04 -6.94
N ARG A 123 -2.53 -22.00 -6.44
CA ARG A 123 -1.94 -21.91 -5.10
C ARG A 123 -0.86 -20.84 -5.04
N LEU A 124 -0.09 -20.70 -6.12
CA LEU A 124 0.94 -19.67 -6.24
C LEU A 124 0.32 -18.27 -6.24
N ASP A 125 -0.82 -18.06 -6.90
CA ASP A 125 -1.57 -16.80 -6.85
C ASP A 125 -2.00 -16.45 -5.41
N TYR A 126 -2.58 -17.42 -4.68
CA TYR A 126 -2.90 -17.23 -3.25
C TYR A 126 -1.66 -16.97 -2.37
N ALA A 127 -0.52 -17.60 -2.67
CA ALA A 127 0.73 -17.33 -1.97
C ALA A 127 1.24 -15.92 -2.26
N GLY A 128 1.05 -15.42 -3.49
CA GLY A 128 1.31 -14.04 -3.87
C GLY A 128 0.52 -13.03 -3.04
N ILE A 129 -0.77 -13.28 -2.82
CA ILE A 129 -1.61 -12.44 -1.94
C ILE A 129 -1.03 -12.41 -0.51
N SER A 130 -0.63 -13.57 0.02
CA SER A 130 0.02 -13.64 1.34
C SER A 130 1.32 -12.85 1.38
N LEU A 131 2.14 -12.93 0.33
CA LEU A 131 3.39 -12.18 0.23
C LEU A 131 3.15 -10.67 0.19
N MET A 132 2.13 -10.22 -0.54
CA MET A 132 1.72 -8.81 -0.59
C MET A 132 1.29 -8.29 0.77
N ILE A 133 0.43 -9.03 1.49
CA ILE A 133 -0.02 -8.64 2.83
C ILE A 133 1.15 -8.54 3.80
N VAL A 134 2.07 -9.51 3.79
CA VAL A 134 3.25 -9.44 4.67
C VAL A 134 4.11 -8.24 4.29
N GLY A 135 4.44 -8.07 3.01
CA GLY A 135 5.29 -6.99 2.53
C GLY A 135 4.73 -5.60 2.83
N SER A 136 3.41 -5.41 2.73
CA SER A 136 2.75 -4.13 3.03
C SER A 136 2.85 -3.73 4.50
N PHE A 137 3.04 -4.67 5.42
CA PHE A 137 3.20 -4.32 6.84
C PHE A 137 4.60 -3.79 7.15
N PHE A 138 5.63 -4.11 6.35
CA PHE A 138 7.02 -3.77 6.68
C PHE A 138 7.26 -2.26 6.72
N ALA A 139 6.92 -1.54 5.65
CA ALA A 139 7.24 -0.12 5.55
C ALA A 139 6.51 0.76 6.57
N PRO A 140 5.16 0.75 6.67
CA PRO A 140 4.44 1.59 7.62
C PRO A 140 4.85 1.34 9.06
N ILE A 141 4.92 0.06 9.47
CA ILE A 141 5.24 -0.31 10.86
C ILE A 141 6.68 0.07 11.20
N TYR A 142 7.63 -0.17 10.29
CA TYR A 142 9.02 0.18 10.52
C TYR A 142 9.21 1.69 10.73
N TYR A 143 8.61 2.52 9.86
CA TYR A 143 8.78 3.98 9.93
C TYR A 143 7.98 4.62 11.06
N VAL A 144 6.75 4.15 11.32
CA VAL A 144 5.92 4.71 12.40
C VAL A 144 6.45 4.32 13.78
N PHE A 145 6.97 3.12 13.97
CA PHE A 145 7.57 2.66 15.23
C PHE A 145 9.11 2.70 15.22
N LEU A 146 9.73 3.59 14.43
CA LEU A 146 11.19 3.64 14.31
C LEU A 146 11.90 3.78 15.66
N CYS A 147 11.36 4.62 16.55
CA CYS A 147 11.91 4.86 17.88
C CYS A 147 11.43 3.86 18.94
N ASN A 148 10.47 2.99 18.61
CA ASN A 148 9.86 2.05 19.56
C ASN A 148 10.22 0.62 19.17
N TYR A 149 11.32 0.12 19.73
CA TYR A 149 11.88 -1.19 19.37
C TYR A 149 10.88 -2.35 19.59
N TYR A 150 10.27 -2.43 20.78
CA TYR A 150 9.41 -3.56 21.14
C TYR A 150 8.13 -3.66 20.28
N PRO A 151 7.32 -2.60 20.10
CA PRO A 151 6.15 -2.67 19.22
C PRO A 151 6.53 -3.01 17.78
N ARG A 152 7.58 -2.39 17.24
CA ARG A 152 8.07 -2.66 15.88
C ARG A 152 8.41 -4.14 15.70
N LEU A 153 9.22 -4.71 16.61
CA LEU A 153 9.62 -6.11 16.54
C LEU A 153 8.42 -7.05 16.67
N PHE A 154 7.52 -6.77 17.62
CA PHE A 154 6.35 -7.60 17.87
C PHE A 154 5.44 -7.66 16.63
N TYR A 155 5.10 -6.53 16.02
CA TYR A 155 4.20 -6.53 14.87
C TYR A 155 4.83 -7.15 13.62
N LEU A 156 6.10 -6.82 13.31
CA LEU A 156 6.80 -7.37 12.15
C LEU A 156 7.06 -8.88 12.27
N SER A 157 7.42 -9.36 13.46
CA SER A 157 7.58 -10.81 13.69
C SER A 157 6.23 -11.54 13.60
N SER A 158 5.17 -10.99 14.20
CA SER A 158 3.84 -11.58 14.17
C SER A 158 3.30 -11.74 12.75
N ILE A 159 3.35 -10.69 11.92
CA ILE A 159 2.87 -10.77 10.53
C ILE A 159 3.73 -11.71 9.69
N SER A 160 5.05 -11.75 9.92
CA SER A 160 5.95 -12.65 9.21
C SER A 160 5.65 -14.12 9.52
N VAL A 161 5.42 -14.46 10.80
CA VAL A 161 5.06 -15.82 11.22
C VAL A 161 3.70 -16.23 10.63
N LEU A 162 2.69 -15.36 10.70
CA LEU A 162 1.38 -15.62 10.11
C LEU A 162 1.47 -15.82 8.58
N GLY A 163 2.26 -14.99 7.91
CA GLY A 163 2.51 -15.09 6.47
C GLY A 163 3.23 -16.36 6.05
N VAL A 164 4.29 -16.76 6.77
CA VAL A 164 4.98 -18.02 6.52
C VAL A 164 4.02 -19.20 6.72
N ALA A 165 3.23 -19.19 7.80
CA ALA A 165 2.21 -20.21 8.03
C ALA A 165 1.19 -20.26 6.88
N ALA A 166 0.70 -19.11 6.42
CA ALA A 166 -0.23 -19.03 5.29
C ALA A 166 0.38 -19.61 4.00
N ILE A 167 1.60 -19.21 3.63
CA ILE A 167 2.31 -19.72 2.45
C ILE A 167 2.52 -21.24 2.55
N VAL A 168 2.98 -21.75 3.70
CA VAL A 168 3.18 -23.19 3.92
C VAL A 168 1.86 -23.95 3.76
N THR A 169 0.76 -23.44 4.32
CA THR A 169 -0.55 -24.13 4.21
C THR A 169 -1.11 -24.14 2.78
N LEU A 170 -0.74 -23.16 1.95
CA LEU A 170 -1.16 -23.07 0.55
C LEU A 170 -0.33 -23.98 -0.36
N LEU A 171 0.98 -24.01 -0.16
CA LEU A 171 1.90 -24.74 -1.02
C LEU A 171 2.02 -26.21 -0.64
N ALA A 172 1.88 -26.57 0.64
CA ALA A 172 1.95 -27.95 1.11
C ALA A 172 0.71 -28.76 0.66
N PRO A 173 0.87 -29.84 -0.15
CA PRO A 173 -0.26 -30.62 -0.64
C PRO A 173 -1.14 -31.19 0.48
N ALA A 174 -0.53 -31.65 1.59
CA ALA A 174 -1.26 -32.21 2.73
C ALA A 174 -2.14 -31.17 3.46
N LEU A 175 -1.73 -29.90 3.50
CA LEU A 175 -2.43 -28.80 4.16
C LEU A 175 -3.38 -28.05 3.20
N SER A 176 -3.21 -28.25 1.90
CA SER A 176 -4.10 -27.72 0.86
C SER A 176 -5.47 -28.41 0.81
N ALA A 177 -5.65 -29.54 1.51
CA ALA A 177 -6.88 -30.33 1.53
C ALA A 177 -8.11 -29.53 1.97
N PRO A 178 -9.34 -29.86 1.51
CA PRO A 178 -10.57 -29.15 1.86
C PRO A 178 -10.83 -29.04 3.36
N ARG A 179 -10.39 -30.02 4.17
CA ARG A 179 -10.51 -30.03 5.63
C ARG A 179 -9.87 -28.81 6.31
N PHE A 180 -8.83 -28.23 5.72
CA PHE A 180 -8.12 -27.07 6.27
C PHE A 180 -8.61 -25.74 5.71
N ARG A 181 -9.73 -25.72 4.96
CA ARG A 181 -10.27 -24.50 4.36
C ARG A 181 -10.55 -23.41 5.39
N PHE A 182 -11.17 -23.78 6.52
CA PHE A 182 -11.44 -22.85 7.62
C PHE A 182 -10.14 -22.33 8.24
N PHE A 183 -9.17 -23.20 8.51
CA PHE A 183 -7.87 -22.79 9.04
C PHE A 183 -7.16 -21.77 8.13
N ARG A 184 -7.13 -22.00 6.82
CA ARG A 184 -6.55 -21.04 5.86
C ARG A 184 -7.33 -19.72 5.83
N ALA A 185 -8.66 -19.78 5.81
CA ALA A 185 -9.49 -18.57 5.83
C ALA A 185 -9.24 -17.75 7.11
N SER A 186 -9.17 -18.40 8.27
CA SER A 186 -8.83 -17.76 9.54
C SER A 186 -7.43 -17.14 9.53
N LEU A 187 -6.43 -17.79 8.94
CA LEU A 187 -5.08 -17.21 8.80
C LEU A 187 -5.11 -15.91 8.00
N PHE A 188 -5.73 -15.92 6.82
CA PHE A 188 -5.86 -14.71 5.99
C PHE A 188 -6.63 -13.60 6.70
N LEU A 189 -7.71 -13.96 7.39
CA LEU A 189 -8.54 -13.02 8.13
C LEU A 189 -7.77 -12.39 9.30
N SER A 190 -7.03 -13.20 10.05
CA SER A 190 -6.15 -12.74 11.14
C SER A 190 -5.04 -11.82 10.61
N MET A 191 -4.41 -12.16 9.48
CA MET A 191 -3.41 -11.30 8.85
C MET A 191 -4.00 -9.93 8.49
N GLY A 192 -5.17 -9.90 7.83
CA GLY A 192 -5.83 -8.64 7.47
C GLY A 192 -6.23 -7.79 8.67
N PHE A 193 -6.91 -8.38 9.66
CA PHE A 193 -7.35 -7.65 10.85
C PHE A 193 -6.22 -7.26 11.79
N SER A 194 -5.08 -7.97 11.74
CA SER A 194 -3.93 -7.63 12.58
C SER A 194 -3.44 -6.19 12.36
N GLY A 195 -3.71 -5.59 11.20
CA GLY A 195 -3.35 -4.19 10.88
C GLY A 195 -4.11 -3.12 11.66
N ILE A 196 -5.29 -3.45 12.22
CA ILE A 196 -6.07 -2.50 13.05
C ILE A 196 -5.31 -2.13 14.33
N ILE A 197 -4.64 -3.10 14.94
CA ILE A 197 -3.90 -2.93 16.20
C ILE A 197 -2.73 -1.93 16.06
N PRO A 198 -1.77 -2.10 15.13
CA PRO A 198 -0.68 -1.14 14.95
C PRO A 198 -1.18 0.23 14.47
N ALA A 199 -2.25 0.30 13.67
CA ALA A 199 -2.85 1.56 13.25
C ALA A 199 -3.42 2.33 14.46
N ALA A 200 -4.20 1.68 15.31
CA ALA A 200 -4.73 2.28 16.53
C ALA A 200 -3.60 2.69 17.49
N HIS A 201 -2.60 1.84 17.68
CA HIS A 201 -1.44 2.14 18.51
C HIS A 201 -0.66 3.35 17.97
N ALA A 202 -0.47 3.47 16.65
CA ALA A 202 0.19 4.63 16.05
C ALA A 202 -0.58 5.94 16.29
N ILE A 203 -1.92 5.92 16.16
CA ILE A 203 -2.77 7.10 16.42
C ILE A 203 -2.69 7.53 17.89
N LEU A 204 -2.72 6.55 18.81
CA LEU A 204 -2.62 6.84 20.24
C LEU A 204 -1.25 7.41 20.62
N LEU A 205 -0.19 6.90 20.00
CA LEU A 205 1.19 7.31 20.28
C LEU A 205 1.50 8.72 19.74
N TYR A 206 0.99 9.04 18.55
CA TYR A 206 1.26 10.32 17.86
C TYR A 206 -0.01 11.16 17.74
N TRP A 207 -0.77 11.24 18.83
CA TRP A 207 -2.04 11.96 18.87
C TRP A 207 -1.90 13.41 18.40
N GLY A 208 -2.79 13.85 17.50
CA GLY A 208 -2.78 15.22 16.98
C GLY A 208 -1.85 15.47 15.79
N HIS A 209 -1.04 14.49 15.35
CA HIS A 209 -0.18 14.68 14.17
C HIS A 209 -0.95 14.51 12.85
N PRO A 210 -0.98 15.54 11.98
CA PRO A 210 -1.78 15.52 10.75
C PRO A 210 -1.34 14.41 9.77
N ASP A 211 -0.04 14.19 9.61
CA ASP A 211 0.50 13.18 8.70
C ASP A 211 0.07 11.75 9.08
N ILE A 212 -0.02 11.45 10.38
CA ILE A 212 -0.49 10.16 10.88
C ILE A 212 -1.99 9.97 10.64
N TYR A 213 -2.79 11.04 10.74
CA TYR A 213 -4.22 10.98 10.39
C TYR A 213 -4.44 10.82 8.89
N PHE A 214 -3.66 11.51 8.06
CA PHE A 214 -3.72 11.30 6.61
C PHE A 214 -3.35 9.86 6.25
N ALA A 215 -2.24 9.35 6.81
CA ALA A 215 -1.85 7.95 6.62
C ALA A 215 -2.97 6.99 7.03
N PHE A 216 -3.59 7.19 8.19
CA PHE A 216 -4.74 6.40 8.62
C PHE A 216 -5.91 6.46 7.63
N TRP A 217 -6.24 7.63 7.11
CA TRP A 217 -7.34 7.73 6.14
C TRP A 217 -7.05 7.01 4.83
N TYR A 218 -5.81 7.06 4.34
CA TYR A 218 -5.39 6.30 3.17
C TYR A 218 -5.38 4.78 3.44
N GLU A 219 -4.99 4.33 4.63
CA GLU A 219 -5.09 2.92 5.05
C GLU A 219 -6.55 2.45 5.12
N PHE A 220 -7.45 3.28 5.65
CA PHE A 220 -8.87 2.98 5.67
C PHE A 220 -9.46 2.95 4.25
N ALA A 221 -9.08 3.90 3.39
CA ALA A 221 -9.47 3.89 1.98
C ALA A 221 -8.97 2.60 1.29
N MET A 222 -7.74 2.16 1.57
CA MET A 222 -7.22 0.88 1.10
C MET A 222 -8.10 -0.30 1.57
N ALA A 223 -8.49 -0.34 2.84
CA ALA A 223 -9.39 -1.37 3.36
C ALA A 223 -10.76 -1.38 2.65
N VAL A 224 -11.35 -0.20 2.41
CA VAL A 224 -12.61 -0.06 1.66
C VAL A 224 -12.45 -0.53 0.22
N LEU A 225 -11.36 -0.17 -0.46
CA LEU A 225 -11.07 -0.59 -1.83
C LEU A 225 -10.92 -2.12 -1.92
N TYR A 226 -10.20 -2.74 -0.98
CA TYR A 226 -10.09 -4.19 -0.93
C TYR A 226 -11.44 -4.87 -0.69
N ALA A 227 -12.25 -4.36 0.24
CA ALA A 227 -13.58 -4.89 0.53
C ALA A 227 -14.52 -4.76 -0.68
N ALA A 228 -14.52 -3.61 -1.36
CA ALA A 228 -15.29 -3.37 -2.56
C ALA A 228 -14.88 -4.32 -3.70
N GLY A 229 -13.58 -4.43 -3.97
CA GLY A 229 -13.04 -5.36 -4.96
C GLY A 229 -13.45 -6.81 -4.68
N ALA A 230 -13.29 -7.26 -3.42
CA ALA A 230 -13.72 -8.59 -3.00
C ALA A 230 -15.24 -8.79 -3.17
N GLY A 231 -16.04 -7.75 -2.91
CA GLY A 231 -17.48 -7.75 -3.15
C GLY A 231 -17.83 -7.98 -4.63
N PHE A 232 -17.18 -7.28 -5.56
CA PHE A 232 -17.34 -7.52 -7.00
C PHE A 232 -16.93 -8.95 -7.37
N TYR A 233 -15.77 -9.41 -6.91
CA TYR A 233 -15.26 -10.75 -7.19
C TYR A 233 -16.22 -11.86 -6.73
N VAL A 234 -16.75 -11.77 -5.51
CA VAL A 234 -17.65 -12.78 -4.94
C VAL A 234 -19.04 -12.72 -5.58
N SER A 235 -19.56 -11.51 -5.82
CA SER A 235 -20.91 -11.33 -6.41
C SER A 235 -20.97 -11.69 -7.90
N ARG A 236 -19.81 -11.71 -8.59
CA ARG A 236 -19.68 -11.92 -10.04
C ARG A 236 -20.45 -10.89 -10.86
N ILE A 237 -20.48 -9.65 -10.38
CA ILE A 237 -21.11 -8.52 -11.07
C ILE A 237 -20.02 -7.79 -11.85
N PRO A 238 -20.25 -7.40 -13.11
CA PRO A 238 -21.52 -7.34 -13.84
C PRO A 238 -21.88 -8.58 -14.69
N GLU A 239 -20.99 -9.57 -14.84
CA GLU A 239 -21.22 -10.72 -15.73
C GLU A 239 -22.43 -11.57 -15.34
N ARG A 240 -22.80 -11.58 -14.06
CA ARG A 240 -24.04 -12.19 -13.56
C ARG A 240 -25.30 -11.54 -14.11
N TRP A 241 -25.25 -10.24 -14.42
CA TRP A 241 -26.40 -9.48 -14.94
C TRP A 241 -26.56 -9.63 -16.45
N LYS A 242 -25.46 -9.76 -17.19
CA LYS A 242 -25.48 -10.04 -18.63
C LYS A 242 -24.44 -11.10 -19.01
N PRO A 243 -24.80 -12.40 -18.91
CA PRO A 243 -23.93 -13.48 -19.35
C PRO A 243 -23.55 -13.30 -20.83
N GLY A 244 -22.28 -13.52 -21.18
CA GLY A 244 -21.77 -13.35 -22.55
C GLY A 244 -21.31 -11.93 -22.91
N ALA A 245 -21.79 -10.89 -22.23
CA ALA A 245 -21.42 -9.51 -22.55
C ALA A 245 -20.04 -9.09 -22.03
N PHE A 246 -19.57 -9.74 -20.96
CA PHE A 246 -18.34 -9.38 -20.25
C PHE A 246 -17.25 -10.47 -20.35
N ASP A 247 -17.36 -11.39 -21.31
CA ASP A 247 -16.45 -12.54 -21.44
C ASP A 247 -15.01 -12.13 -21.75
N ILE A 248 -14.82 -10.98 -22.39
CA ILE A 248 -13.50 -10.44 -22.77
C ILE A 248 -13.07 -9.29 -21.85
N ALA A 249 -13.94 -8.32 -21.54
CA ALA A 249 -13.56 -7.15 -20.77
C ALA A 249 -14.62 -6.78 -19.74
N GLY A 250 -14.19 -6.23 -18.60
CA GLY A 250 -15.08 -5.68 -17.58
C GLY A 250 -15.77 -6.71 -16.68
N HIS A 251 -15.39 -7.99 -16.73
CA HIS A 251 -15.89 -8.98 -15.77
C HIS A 251 -15.34 -8.72 -14.36
N SER A 252 -16.05 -9.20 -13.33
CA SER A 252 -15.74 -8.97 -11.92
C SER A 252 -14.29 -9.19 -11.53
N HIS A 253 -13.65 -10.24 -12.08
CA HIS A 253 -12.26 -10.55 -11.79
C HIS A 253 -11.27 -9.50 -12.34
N GLN A 254 -11.55 -8.85 -13.47
CA GLN A 254 -10.74 -7.70 -13.92
C GLN A 254 -10.93 -6.50 -13.01
N ILE A 255 -12.18 -6.24 -12.62
CA ILE A 255 -12.53 -5.17 -11.70
C ILE A 255 -11.80 -5.38 -10.37
N PHE A 256 -11.80 -6.60 -9.84
CA PHE A 256 -11.06 -6.97 -8.64
C PHE A 256 -9.57 -6.59 -8.73
N HIS A 257 -8.90 -6.93 -9.84
CA HIS A 257 -7.49 -6.55 -10.06
C HIS A 257 -7.28 -5.03 -10.05
N VAL A 258 -8.20 -4.26 -10.65
CA VAL A 258 -8.15 -2.78 -10.56
C VAL A 258 -8.19 -2.32 -9.10
N PHE A 259 -9.14 -2.82 -8.31
CA PHE A 259 -9.27 -2.47 -6.90
C PHE A 259 -8.03 -2.86 -6.09
N VAL A 260 -7.41 -4.01 -6.37
CA VAL A 260 -6.16 -4.43 -5.72
C VAL A 260 -5.02 -3.44 -6.00
N VAL A 261 -4.87 -2.98 -7.25
CA VAL A 261 -3.85 -1.99 -7.63
C VAL A 261 -4.13 -0.63 -6.97
N LEU A 262 -5.38 -0.16 -7.00
CA LEU A 262 -5.78 1.10 -6.36
C LEU A 262 -5.57 1.06 -4.84
N ALA A 263 -5.91 -0.06 -4.20
CA ALA A 263 -5.68 -0.28 -2.77
C ALA A 263 -4.18 -0.21 -2.44
N ALA A 264 -3.33 -0.87 -3.24
CA ALA A 264 -1.89 -0.83 -3.07
C ALA A 264 -1.29 0.58 -3.31
N LEU A 265 -1.88 1.38 -4.19
CA LEU A 265 -1.52 2.79 -4.38
C LEU A 265 -1.95 3.66 -3.20
N ALA A 266 -3.15 3.46 -2.65
CA ALA A 266 -3.58 4.14 -1.43
C ALA A 266 -2.66 3.82 -0.25
N HIS A 267 -2.27 2.55 -0.10
CA HIS A 267 -1.28 2.13 0.89
C HIS A 267 0.11 2.74 0.67
N SER A 268 0.51 2.88 -0.59
CA SER A 268 1.75 3.59 -0.96
C SER A 268 1.71 5.04 -0.49
N ALA A 269 0.60 5.74 -0.74
CA ALA A 269 0.40 7.11 -0.27
C ALA A 269 0.45 7.19 1.27
N ALA A 270 -0.24 6.30 1.98
CA ALA A 270 -0.18 6.23 3.44
C ALA A 270 1.26 6.09 3.96
N THR A 271 2.03 5.20 3.34
CA THR A 271 3.43 4.96 3.70
C THR A 271 4.30 6.19 3.45
N LEU A 272 4.08 6.93 2.37
CA LEU A 272 4.80 8.17 2.08
C LEU A 272 4.52 9.24 3.14
N PHE A 273 3.27 9.41 3.57
CA PHE A 273 2.94 10.31 4.69
C PHE A 273 3.66 9.91 5.99
N ILE A 274 3.78 8.60 6.28
CA ILE A 274 4.51 8.11 7.46
C ILE A 274 6.02 8.39 7.32
N ILE A 275 6.58 8.24 6.12
CA ILE A 275 7.99 8.56 5.85
C ILE A 275 8.23 10.06 6.04
N ASP A 276 7.35 10.92 5.51
CA ASP A 276 7.47 12.36 5.64
C ASP A 276 7.30 12.82 7.08
N PHE A 277 6.34 12.25 7.82
CA PHE A 277 6.22 12.41 9.27
C PHE A 277 7.55 12.09 9.96
N ARG A 278 8.17 10.97 9.60
CA ARG A 278 9.42 10.53 10.21
C ARG A 278 10.60 11.44 9.86
N ARG A 279 10.70 11.92 8.62
CA ARG A 279 11.72 12.89 8.18
C ARG A 279 11.64 14.22 8.93
N ASN A 280 10.42 14.63 9.28
CA ASN A 280 10.16 15.86 10.01
C ASN A 280 10.20 15.70 11.53
N SER A 281 10.38 14.47 12.04
CA SER A 281 10.43 14.15 13.47
C SER A 281 11.88 14.16 13.99
N PRO A 282 12.11 14.48 15.28
CA PRO A 282 13.43 14.40 15.88
C PRO A 282 13.99 12.96 15.84
N THR A 283 15.32 12.87 15.82
CA THR A 283 16.02 11.57 15.86
C THR A 283 15.71 10.84 17.16
N CYS A 284 15.58 9.52 17.07
CA CYS A 284 15.34 8.69 18.24
C CYS A 284 16.56 8.78 19.18
N THR A 285 16.35 9.16 20.43
CA THR A 285 17.39 9.07 21.46
C THR A 285 17.66 7.60 21.76
N SER A 286 18.91 7.18 21.55
CA SER A 286 19.42 5.83 21.83
C SER A 286 19.35 5.46 23.30
#